data_AF-A0A2U3C7P5-F1
#
_entry.id   AF-A0A2U3C7P5-F1
#
_cell.length_a   1.000
_cell.length_b   1.000
_cell.length_c   1.000
_cell.angle_alpha   90.00
_cell.angle_beta   90.00
_cell.angle_gamma   90.00
#
_symmetry.space_group_name_H-M   'P 1'
#
loop_
_entity.id
_entity.type
_entity.pdbx_description
1 polymer ?
#
loop_
_entity_poly.entity_id
_entity_poly.type
_entity_poly.pdbx_seq_one_letter_code
_entity_poly.pdbx_strand_id
1 'polypeptide(L)'
;MAVGTVAVTAVGLTAAGAWAKSDISFTAGPHTVRLGASVRLVGNGGDDDSTYNRFCVQERSGKGAWVTLRCSHGAYYGGGSLNFTVRPAHRGRLQFRGILTEASSPMSRHVSIHQASPTTTVQVR
;
A
#
# COMPACT_ATOMS: atom_id res chain seq x y z
N MET A 1 17.76 33.02 -24.28
CA MET A 1 17.21 33.23 -22.92
C MET A 1 16.43 31.98 -22.54
N ALA A 2 16.91 31.23 -21.55
CA ALA A 2 16.31 29.95 -21.14
C ALA A 2 15.16 30.20 -20.14
N VAL A 3 13.99 29.63 -20.40
CA VAL A 3 12.83 29.72 -19.50
C VAL A 3 12.84 28.48 -18.60
N GLY A 4 13.27 28.67 -17.34
CA GLY A 4 13.26 27.61 -16.33
C GLY A 4 11.82 27.33 -15.87
N THR A 5 11.37 26.09 -15.99
CA THR A 5 10.09 25.64 -15.46
C THR A 5 10.24 25.32 -13.98
N VAL A 6 9.52 26.05 -13.13
CA VAL A 6 9.44 25.83 -11.69
C VAL A 6 8.54 24.61 -11.43
N ALA A 7 9.12 23.51 -10.96
CA ALA A 7 8.35 22.34 -10.54
C ALA A 7 7.84 22.56 -9.10
N VAL A 8 6.53 22.80 -8.96
CA VAL A 8 5.86 22.93 -7.67
C VAL A 8 5.56 21.53 -7.12
N THR A 9 6.27 21.09 -6.09
CA THR A 9 5.98 19.83 -5.38
C THR A 9 4.94 20.07 -4.30
N ALA A 10 3.67 19.82 -4.60
CA ALA A 10 2.59 19.84 -3.62
C ALA A 10 2.66 18.59 -2.71
N VAL A 11 2.86 18.81 -1.41
CA VAL A 11 2.83 17.76 -0.38
C VAL A 11 1.38 17.56 0.06
N GLY A 12 0.75 16.49 -0.43
CA GLY A 12 -0.57 16.07 0.03
C GLY A 12 -0.45 15.20 1.29
N LEU A 13 -0.70 15.78 2.46
CA LEU A 13 -0.85 15.05 3.72
C LEU A 13 -2.24 14.39 3.76
N THR A 14 -2.33 13.11 3.44
CA THR A 14 -3.57 12.34 3.65
C THR A 14 -3.58 11.80 5.07
N ALA A 15 -4.49 12.31 5.91
CA ALA A 15 -4.69 11.85 7.28
C ALA A 15 -4.95 10.33 7.33
N ALA A 16 -4.13 9.62 8.11
CA ALA A 16 -4.36 8.22 8.45
C ALA A 16 -5.52 8.14 9.44
N GLY A 17 -6.54 7.33 9.13
CA GLY A 17 -7.62 7.05 10.07
C GLY A 17 -7.05 6.32 11.29
N ALA A 18 -7.18 6.91 12.48
CA ALA A 18 -6.92 6.21 13.72
C ALA A 18 -8.21 5.49 14.14
N TRP A 19 -8.22 4.16 14.10
CA TRP A 19 -9.29 3.34 14.66
C TRP A 19 -8.72 2.39 15.72
N ALA A 20 -8.34 3.01 16.83
CA ALA A 20 -8.35 2.59 18.24
C ALA A 20 -7.94 1.16 18.69
N LYS A 21 -7.47 0.25 17.83
CA LYS A 21 -6.76 -0.98 18.26
C LYS A 21 -5.82 -1.53 17.19
N SER A 22 -6.21 -1.37 15.93
CA SER A 22 -5.34 -1.61 14.78
C SER A 22 -4.82 -0.29 14.21
N ASP A 23 -3.52 -0.23 13.94
CA ASP A 23 -2.91 0.81 13.15
C ASP A 23 -2.61 0.29 11.75
N ILE A 24 -2.98 1.08 10.73
CA ILE A 24 -2.57 0.84 9.36
C ILE A 24 -2.15 2.17 8.73
N SER A 25 -0.93 2.21 8.21
CA SER A 25 -0.38 3.35 7.49
C SER A 25 0.17 2.87 6.15
N PHE A 26 -0.19 3.55 5.08
CA PHE A 26 0.25 3.20 3.74
C PHE A 26 0.40 4.45 2.88
N THR A 27 1.50 4.49 2.13
CA THR A 27 1.82 5.56 1.18
C THR A 27 2.40 4.96 -0.10
N ALA A 28 2.04 5.57 -1.22
CA ALA A 28 2.58 5.22 -2.54
C ALA A 28 2.95 6.51 -3.27
N GLY A 29 4.16 6.59 -3.80
CA GLY A 29 4.61 7.76 -4.54
C GLY A 29 5.76 7.48 -5.50
N PRO A 30 5.92 8.26 -6.58
CA PRO A 30 5.11 9.43 -6.95
C PRO A 30 3.71 9.09 -7.47
N HIS A 31 2.76 10.03 -7.37
CA HIS A 31 1.36 9.86 -7.81
C HIS A 31 1.16 10.02 -9.32
N THR A 32 2.18 10.45 -10.04
CA THR A 32 2.21 10.46 -11.50
C THR A 32 3.61 10.06 -11.96
N VAL A 33 3.70 9.02 -12.78
CA VAL A 33 4.96 8.45 -13.24
C VAL A 33 4.90 8.14 -14.74
N ARG A 34 6.06 8.11 -15.40
CA ARG A 34 6.16 7.56 -16.76
C ARG A 34 6.10 6.05 -16.71
N LEU A 35 5.66 5.43 -17.80
CA LEU A 35 5.79 3.98 -17.98
C LEU A 35 7.22 3.50 -17.62
N GLY A 36 7.32 2.41 -16.85
CA GLY A 36 8.60 1.83 -16.42
C GLY A 36 9.33 2.57 -15.28
N ALA A 37 8.86 3.76 -14.88
CA ALA A 37 9.43 4.46 -13.73
C ALA A 37 9.04 3.82 -12.40
N SER A 38 9.87 4.05 -11.39
CA SER A 38 9.70 3.50 -10.05
C SER A 38 8.60 4.21 -9.25
N VAL A 39 7.73 3.42 -8.62
CA VAL A 39 6.79 3.86 -7.58
C VAL A 39 7.19 3.19 -6.27
N ARG A 40 7.55 3.98 -5.27
CA ARG A 40 7.88 3.50 -3.93
C ARG A 40 6.60 3.31 -3.13
N LEU A 41 6.47 2.13 -2.52
CA LEU A 41 5.35 1.71 -1.69
C LEU A 41 5.89 1.47 -0.28
N VAL A 42 5.34 2.18 0.70
CA VAL A 42 5.72 2.05 2.11
C VAL A 42 4.46 1.91 2.94
N GLY A 43 4.44 0.95 3.83
CA GLY A 43 3.37 0.86 4.81
C GLY A 43 3.70 -0.08 5.96
N ASN A 44 2.90 0.04 7.00
CA ASN A 44 2.91 -0.82 8.15
C ASN A 44 1.48 -0.98 8.65
N GLY A 45 1.28 -2.05 9.39
CA GLY A 45 0.11 -2.15 10.24
C GLY A 45 0.18 -3.37 11.12
N GLY A 46 -0.64 -3.34 12.16
CA GLY A 46 -0.75 -4.40 13.14
C GLY A 46 -2.04 -4.28 13.94
N ASP A 47 -2.36 -5.36 14.63
CA ASP A 47 -3.43 -5.41 15.61
C ASP A 47 -2.94 -6.27 16.77
N ASP A 48 -3.00 -5.73 17.97
CA ASP A 48 -2.55 -6.39 19.20
C ASP A 48 -3.59 -7.37 19.77
N ASP A 49 -4.84 -7.41 19.27
CA ASP A 49 -5.81 -8.49 19.57
C ASP A 49 -5.63 -9.72 18.68
N SER A 50 -5.11 -9.54 17.48
CA SER A 50 -5.18 -10.61 16.48
C SER A 50 -4.20 -11.73 16.76
N THR A 51 -4.63 -12.95 16.44
CA THR A 51 -3.78 -14.14 16.65
C THR A 51 -2.52 -14.06 15.81
N TYR A 52 -2.64 -13.92 14.49
CA TYR A 52 -1.49 -13.78 13.61
C TYR A 52 -1.81 -12.87 12.42
N ASN A 53 -1.05 -11.79 12.32
CA ASN A 53 -1.32 -10.73 11.37
C ASN A 53 -0.17 -10.45 10.42
N ARG A 54 -0.53 -10.06 9.19
CA ARG A 54 0.41 -9.61 8.15
C ARG A 54 -0.09 -8.33 7.52
N PHE A 55 0.83 -7.40 7.29
CA PHE A 55 0.57 -6.27 6.43
C PHE A 55 0.88 -6.66 4.98
N CYS A 56 -0.09 -6.51 4.07
CA CYS A 56 0.09 -6.77 2.65
C CYS A 56 -0.23 -5.53 1.83
N VAL A 57 0.43 -5.37 0.70
CA VAL A 57 0.13 -4.32 -0.28
C VAL A 57 -0.57 -4.95 -1.47
N GLN A 58 -1.69 -4.36 -1.86
CA GLN A 58 -2.46 -4.76 -3.05
C GLN A 58 -2.40 -3.69 -4.12
N GLU A 59 -2.49 -4.14 -5.37
CA GLU A 59 -2.61 -3.32 -6.56
C GLU A 59 -3.91 -3.65 -7.31
N ARG A 60 -4.50 -2.63 -7.93
CA ARG A 60 -5.55 -2.78 -8.93
C ARG A 60 -5.26 -1.85 -10.11
N SER A 61 -5.39 -2.37 -11.32
CA SER A 61 -5.39 -1.57 -12.55
C SER A 61 -6.81 -1.28 -13.02
N GLY A 62 -7.16 0.00 -13.21
CA GLY A 62 -8.49 0.41 -13.65
C GLY A 62 -9.62 -0.15 -12.77
N LYS A 63 -10.54 -0.92 -13.38
CA LYS A 63 -11.66 -1.60 -12.70
C LYS A 63 -11.40 -3.09 -12.42
N GLY A 64 -10.15 -3.55 -12.53
CA GLY A 64 -9.78 -4.95 -12.34
C GLY A 64 -9.95 -5.44 -10.89
N ALA A 65 -9.60 -6.70 -10.65
CA ALA A 65 -9.52 -7.25 -9.30
C ALA A 65 -8.31 -6.68 -8.54
N TRP A 66 -8.39 -6.68 -7.21
CA TRP A 66 -7.23 -6.42 -6.36
C TRP A 66 -6.32 -7.65 -6.36
N VAL A 67 -5.02 -7.43 -6.57
CA VAL A 67 -3.99 -8.47 -6.53
C VAL A 67 -2.99 -8.11 -5.45
N THR A 68 -2.63 -9.08 -4.61
CA THR A 68 -1.59 -8.90 -3.60
C THR A 68 -0.21 -8.90 -4.26
N LEU A 69 0.54 -7.81 -4.07
CA LEU A 69 1.90 -7.68 -4.58
C LEU A 69 2.92 -8.31 -3.63
N ARG A 70 2.80 -8.00 -2.34
CA ARG A 70 3.73 -8.45 -1.31
C ARG A 70 3.07 -8.39 0.07
N CYS A 71 3.46 -9.32 0.93
CA CYS A 71 3.14 -9.31 2.35
C CYS A 71 4.41 -9.21 3.18
N SER A 72 4.32 -8.58 4.35
CA SER A 72 5.38 -8.58 5.35
C SER A 72 5.56 -9.99 5.92
N HIS A 73 6.66 -10.19 6.64
CA HIS A 73 6.65 -11.24 7.65
C HIS A 73 5.55 -10.91 8.65
N GLY A 74 4.74 -11.89 9.02
CA GLY A 74 3.68 -11.70 10.01
C GLY A 74 4.16 -11.96 11.41
N ALA A 75 3.40 -11.48 12.39
CA ALA A 75 3.67 -11.65 13.81
C ALA A 75 2.38 -12.00 14.56
N TYR A 76 2.53 -12.69 15.68
CA TYR A 76 1.43 -12.86 16.63
C TYR A 76 1.22 -11.56 17.39
N TYR A 77 -0.03 -11.16 17.61
CA TYR A 77 -0.40 -9.94 18.37
C TYR A 77 0.31 -8.68 17.87
N GLY A 78 0.42 -8.53 16.55
CA GLY A 78 1.13 -7.43 15.93
C GLY A 78 0.86 -7.35 14.44
N GLY A 79 1.90 -7.15 13.65
CA GLY A 79 1.78 -7.16 12.20
C GLY A 79 3.14 -7.00 11.55
N GLY A 80 3.26 -6.09 10.59
CA GLY A 80 4.55 -5.88 9.94
C GLY A 80 4.61 -4.65 9.06
N SER A 81 5.81 -4.42 8.52
CA SER A 81 6.12 -3.29 7.66
C SER A 81 6.67 -3.74 6.31
N LEU A 82 6.40 -2.95 5.28
CA LEU A 82 6.91 -3.13 3.93
C LEU A 82 7.46 -1.81 3.39
N ASN A 83 8.58 -1.90 2.67
CA ASN A 83 9.16 -0.82 1.90
C ASN A 83 9.76 -1.42 0.63
N PHE A 84 9.12 -1.21 -0.51
CA PHE A 84 9.59 -1.74 -1.79
C PHE A 84 9.16 -0.83 -2.94
N THR A 85 9.63 -1.13 -4.14
CA THR A 85 9.34 -0.36 -5.35
C THR A 85 8.72 -1.25 -6.41
N VAL A 86 7.76 -0.72 -7.15
CA VAL A 86 7.20 -1.36 -8.35
C VAL A 86 7.48 -0.51 -9.59
N ARG A 87 7.49 -1.16 -10.75
CA ARG A 87 7.65 -0.50 -12.06
C ARG A 87 6.46 -0.85 -12.94
N PRO A 88 5.50 0.08 -13.13
CA PRO A 88 4.34 -0.17 -13.96
C PRO A 88 4.71 -0.55 -15.40
N ALA A 89 4.16 -1.68 -15.88
CA ALA A 89 4.35 -2.17 -17.24
C ALA A 89 3.28 -1.69 -18.23
N HIS A 90 2.21 -1.05 -17.74
CA HIS A 90 1.10 -0.53 -18.55
C HIS A 90 0.71 0.89 -18.15
N ARG A 91 0.27 1.69 -19.13
CA ARG A 91 -0.25 3.05 -18.89
C ARG A 91 -1.64 3.00 -18.28
N GLY A 92 -2.03 4.06 -17.60
CA GLY A 92 -3.36 4.22 -17.01
C GLY A 92 -3.34 4.46 -15.51
N ARG A 93 -4.45 4.14 -14.86
CA ARG A 93 -4.65 4.37 -13.43
C ARG A 93 -4.31 3.11 -12.64
N LEU A 94 -3.22 3.16 -11.89
CA LEU A 94 -2.91 2.17 -10.87
C LEU A 94 -3.41 2.63 -9.52
N GLN A 95 -3.94 1.69 -8.75
CA GLN A 95 -4.44 1.93 -7.41
C GLN A 95 -3.76 0.98 -6.46
N PHE A 96 -3.33 1.52 -5.33
CA PHE A 96 -2.64 0.77 -4.29
C PHE A 96 -3.37 0.94 -2.97
N ARG A 97 -3.35 -0.11 -2.15
CA ARG A 97 -3.77 -0.05 -0.75
C ARG A 97 -2.94 -0.99 0.10
N GLY A 98 -2.74 -0.63 1.36
CA GLY A 98 -2.35 -1.57 2.40
C GLY A 98 -3.58 -2.34 2.87
N ILE A 99 -3.39 -3.60 3.24
CA ILE A 99 -4.38 -4.41 3.96
C ILE A 99 -3.71 -5.09 5.15
N LEU A 100 -4.45 -5.22 6.23
CA LEU A 100 -4.08 -6.06 7.36
C LEU A 100 -4.85 -7.36 7.22
N THR A 101 -4.14 -8.47 7.13
CA THR A 101 -4.74 -9.80 7.07
C THR A 101 -4.55 -10.52 8.38
N GLU A 102 -5.58 -11.24 8.79
CA GLU A 102 -5.59 -12.07 9.99
C GLU A 102 -5.70 -13.54 9.62
N ALA A 103 -5.00 -14.37 10.39
CA ALA A 103 -5.06 -15.81 10.33
C ALA A 103 -4.86 -16.43 11.72
N SER A 104 -5.29 -17.67 11.92
CA SER A 104 -5.08 -18.39 13.18
C SER A 104 -3.62 -18.83 13.38
N SER A 105 -2.83 -18.91 12.32
CA SER A 105 -1.40 -19.27 12.38
C SER A 105 -0.66 -18.90 11.09
N PRO A 106 0.69 -18.86 11.09
CA PRO A 106 1.50 -18.56 9.91
C PRO A 106 1.27 -19.51 8.71
N MET A 107 0.83 -20.74 8.98
CA MET A 107 0.58 -21.79 7.99
C MET A 107 -0.91 -21.96 7.66
N SER A 108 -1.78 -21.12 8.24
CA SER A 108 -3.22 -21.18 7.97
C SER A 108 -3.48 -20.94 6.49
N ARG A 109 -4.34 -21.78 5.90
CA ARG A 109 -4.87 -21.60 4.55
C ARG A 109 -6.03 -20.60 4.52
N HIS A 110 -6.63 -20.32 5.67
CA HIS A 110 -7.70 -19.34 5.80
C HIS A 110 -7.11 -18.03 6.30
N VAL A 111 -7.17 -17.03 5.42
CA VAL A 111 -6.68 -15.68 5.65
C VAL A 111 -7.83 -14.73 5.34
N SER A 112 -8.18 -13.90 6.31
CA SER A 112 -9.24 -12.89 6.19
C SER A 112 -8.62 -11.51 6.13
N ILE A 113 -9.23 -10.59 5.40
CA ILE A 113 -8.84 -9.18 5.42
C ILE A 113 -9.57 -8.54 6.61
N HIS A 114 -8.80 -8.14 7.62
CA HIS A 114 -9.32 -7.46 8.80
C HIS A 114 -9.55 -5.97 8.52
N GLN A 115 -8.58 -5.32 7.86
CA GLN A 115 -8.61 -3.88 7.61
C GLN A 115 -7.95 -3.53 6.27
N ALA A 116 -8.30 -2.38 5.70
CA ALA A 116 -7.66 -1.81 4.53
C ALA A 116 -7.41 -0.31 4.70
N SER A 117 -6.27 0.17 4.18
CA SER A 117 -5.99 1.60 4.11
C SER A 117 -6.87 2.28 3.05
N PRO A 118 -6.97 3.62 3.07
CA PRO A 118 -7.44 4.36 1.91
C PRO A 118 -6.68 3.98 0.64
N THR A 119 -7.37 4.05 -0.50
CA THR A 119 -6.77 3.75 -1.80
C THR A 119 -5.93 4.94 -2.28
N THR A 120 -4.65 4.71 -2.55
CA THR A 120 -3.78 5.67 -3.21
C THR A 120 -3.75 5.42 -4.71
N THR A 121 -3.96 6.45 -5.52
CA THR A 121 -3.96 6.34 -6.97
C THR A 121 -2.68 6.92 -7.57
N VAL A 122 -2.05 6.16 -8.46
CA VAL A 122 -0.89 6.58 -9.26
C VAL A 122 -1.28 6.59 -10.74
N GLN A 123 -1.09 7.73 -11.40
CA GLN A 123 -1.30 7.86 -12.84
C GLN A 123 -0.02 7.51 -13.60
N VAL A 124 -0.08 6.47 -14.42
CA VAL A 124 1.01 6.09 -15.33
C VAL A 124 0.75 6.73 -16.68
N ARG A 125 1.68 7.59 -17.10
CA ARG A 125 1.58 8.38 -18.33
C ARG A 125 2.50 7.88 -19.41
#